data_AF-A0A7G6RHT8-F1
#
_entry.id   AF-A0A7G6RHT8-F1
#
_cell.length_a   1.000
_cell.length_b   1.000
_cell.length_c   1.000
_cell.angle_alpha   90.00
_cell.angle_beta   90.00
_cell.angle_gamma   90.00
#
_symmetry.space_group_name_H-M   'P 1'
#
loop_
_entity.id
_entity.type
_entity.pdbx_description
1 polymer ?
#
loop_
_entity_poly.entity_id
_entity_poly.type
_entity_poly.pdbx_seq_one_letter_code
_entity_poly.pdbx_strand_id
1 'polypeptide(L)'
;MKWGIPPQKYWSRAFTKLAPQADRRHATYFGTDRGTRSIRYAINRLRRSVTLRARCAQLSFSIPYDQARAMSCADSIRIEVPRVGEVVGKIVSIERQIQRKGRSIANIRIASTNGDGTAAPAPGEEQEQTGDLAYGATFPRLYEPVNALALDGMGPFANFVENDAAAQEAFARDASSAGLDPIAAIGKNPTRLTIAFPSLREEDLLTRRITVRTEALRLPKQIKFLEEA
;
A
#
# COMPACT_ATOMS: atom_id res chain seq x y z
N MET A 1 -39.26 32.98 -20.95
CA MET A 1 -38.15 33.50 -20.11
C MET A 1 -37.70 32.35 -19.22
N LYS A 2 -36.50 31.77 -19.42
CA LYS A 2 -36.03 30.65 -18.58
C LYS A 2 -35.57 31.22 -17.23
N TRP A 3 -36.43 31.14 -16.22
CA TRP A 3 -36.05 31.40 -14.84
C TRP A 3 -35.23 30.21 -14.33
N GLY A 4 -33.91 30.30 -14.50
CA GLY A 4 -32.97 29.32 -14.01
C GLY A 4 -31.60 29.94 -13.94
N ILE A 5 -30.86 29.67 -12.85
CA ILE A 5 -29.47 30.06 -12.73
C ILE A 5 -28.74 29.56 -13.99
N PRO A 6 -28.03 30.42 -14.74
CA PRO A 6 -27.25 29.97 -15.89
C PRO A 6 -26.32 28.83 -15.45
N PRO A 7 -25.92 27.90 -16.34
CA PRO A 7 -24.97 26.84 -16.02
C PRO A 7 -23.59 27.45 -15.72
N GLN A 8 -23.46 28.09 -14.56
CA GLN A 8 -22.24 28.53 -13.96
C GLN A 8 -21.73 27.40 -13.07
N LYS A 9 -20.41 27.34 -12.87
CA LYS A 9 -19.78 26.40 -11.96
C LYS A 9 -20.45 26.44 -10.58
N TYR A 10 -21.26 25.43 -10.28
CA TYR A 10 -21.88 25.25 -8.96
C TYR A 10 -20.86 24.77 -7.93
N TRP A 11 -19.80 24.12 -8.39
CA TRP A 11 -18.71 23.60 -7.58
C TRP A 11 -17.45 24.43 -7.81
N SER A 12 -16.85 24.88 -6.70
CA SER A 12 -15.55 25.54 -6.71
C SER A 12 -14.57 24.72 -5.89
N ARG A 13 -13.34 24.57 -6.38
CA ARG A 13 -12.31 23.76 -5.73
C ARG A 13 -11.64 24.61 -4.66
N ALA A 14 -11.76 24.20 -3.39
CA ALA A 14 -11.24 24.98 -2.25
C ALA A 14 -9.71 24.96 -2.09
N PHE A 15 -8.95 24.17 -2.86
CA PHE A 15 -7.50 24.05 -2.67
C PHE A 15 -6.71 24.01 -3.99
N THR A 16 -5.80 24.98 -4.14
CA THR A 16 -4.86 25.10 -5.28
C THR A 16 -3.39 24.89 -4.93
N LYS A 17 -2.99 24.68 -3.67
CA LYS A 17 -1.58 24.47 -3.32
C LYS A 17 -1.43 23.47 -2.15
N LEU A 18 -0.50 22.52 -2.31
CA LEU A 18 0.08 21.62 -1.29
C LEU A 18 -0.56 20.24 -1.05
N ALA A 19 -1.29 19.65 -1.99
CA ALA A 19 -1.44 18.19 -1.94
C ALA A 19 -0.11 17.52 -2.34
N PRO A 20 0.41 16.53 -1.59
CA PRO A 20 1.65 15.82 -1.92
C PRO A 20 1.63 15.18 -3.32
N GLN A 21 0.43 14.92 -3.86
CA GLN A 21 0.20 14.57 -5.26
C GLN A 21 -0.43 15.74 -6.00
N ALA A 22 0.36 16.32 -6.92
CA ALA A 22 -0.10 17.41 -7.80
C ALA A 22 -1.18 16.95 -8.80
N ASP A 23 -1.21 15.65 -9.14
CA ASP A 23 -2.26 15.07 -9.98
C ASP A 23 -2.98 13.93 -9.22
N ARG A 24 -4.28 14.13 -8.98
CA ARG A 24 -5.16 13.18 -8.28
C ARG A 24 -5.43 11.92 -9.09
N ARG A 25 -5.32 11.98 -10.42
CA ARG A 25 -5.41 10.80 -11.30
C ARG A 25 -4.25 9.83 -11.08
N HIS A 26 -3.15 10.35 -10.56
CA HIS A 26 -1.94 9.62 -10.26
C HIS A 26 -1.83 9.22 -8.79
N ALA A 27 -2.96 8.94 -8.10
CA ALA A 27 -3.01 8.25 -6.79
C ALA A 27 -2.45 6.80 -6.85
N THR A 28 -1.42 6.60 -7.66
CA THR A 28 -0.76 5.38 -8.05
C THR A 28 0.67 5.41 -7.53
N TYR A 29 0.90 5.77 -6.25
CA TYR A 29 2.24 5.71 -5.66
C TYR A 29 2.90 4.36 -6.01
N PHE A 30 2.16 3.27 -5.79
CA PHE A 30 2.57 1.90 -6.08
C PHE A 30 2.66 1.53 -7.58
N GLY A 31 2.19 2.40 -8.49
CA GLY A 31 2.41 2.29 -9.93
C GLY A 31 3.60 3.11 -10.45
N THR A 32 4.26 3.90 -9.58
CA THR A 32 5.52 4.59 -9.92
C THR A 32 6.72 3.70 -9.59
N ASP A 33 7.88 3.97 -10.20
CA ASP A 33 9.13 3.29 -9.86
C ASP A 33 9.46 3.33 -8.36
N ARG A 34 9.11 4.43 -7.68
CA ARG A 34 9.30 4.59 -6.23
C ARG A 34 8.39 3.65 -5.43
N GLY A 35 7.16 3.47 -5.90
CA GLY A 35 6.23 2.49 -5.38
C GLY A 35 6.72 1.06 -5.58
N THR A 36 7.20 0.74 -6.78
CA THR A 36 7.79 -0.57 -7.08
C THR A 36 8.98 -0.87 -6.17
N ARG A 37 9.86 0.10 -5.91
CA ARG A 37 10.95 -0.04 -4.92
C ARG A 37 10.44 -0.35 -3.51
N SER A 38 9.31 0.26 -3.12
CA SER A 38 8.69 0.02 -1.80
C SER A 38 8.13 -1.40 -1.70
N ILE A 39 7.54 -1.92 -2.79
CA ILE A 39 7.09 -3.31 -2.87
C ILE A 39 8.28 -4.27 -2.78
N ARG A 40 9.35 -4.03 -3.55
CA ARG A 40 10.59 -4.84 -3.50
C ARG A 40 11.21 -4.84 -2.09
N TYR A 41 11.19 -3.71 -1.40
CA TYR A 41 11.64 -3.63 -0.02
C TYR A 41 10.80 -4.50 0.92
N ALA A 42 9.47 -4.44 0.80
CA ALA A 42 8.57 -5.28 1.60
C ALA A 42 8.80 -6.78 1.35
N ILE A 43 9.00 -7.16 0.08
CA ILE A 43 9.32 -8.55 -0.32
C ILE A 43 10.66 -9.00 0.25
N ASN A 44 11.69 -8.16 0.20
CA ASN A 44 12.99 -8.46 0.82
C ASN A 44 12.88 -8.62 2.34
N ARG A 45 12.00 -7.86 3.01
CA ARG A 45 11.72 -8.03 4.43
C ARG A 45 11.03 -9.37 4.71
N LEU A 46 10.09 -9.78 3.86
CA LEU A 46 9.45 -11.10 3.94
C LEU A 46 10.47 -12.22 3.71
N ARG A 47 11.30 -12.12 2.66
CA ARG A 47 12.41 -13.05 2.37
C ARG A 47 13.32 -13.23 3.58
N ARG A 48 13.73 -12.12 4.20
CA ARG A 48 14.55 -12.13 5.42
C ARG A 48 13.86 -12.89 6.55
N SER A 49 12.58 -12.61 6.81
CA SER A 49 11.82 -13.29 7.87
C SER A 49 11.70 -14.80 7.63
N VAL A 50 11.41 -15.21 6.40
CA VAL A 50 11.33 -16.64 6.03
C VAL A 50 12.71 -17.29 6.18
N THR A 51 13.77 -16.67 5.65
CA THR A 51 15.14 -17.20 5.74
C THR A 51 15.61 -17.31 7.20
N LEU A 52 15.22 -16.36 8.06
CA LEU A 52 15.53 -16.44 9.49
C LEU A 52 14.82 -17.62 10.16
N ARG A 53 13.55 -17.85 9.82
CA ARG A 53 12.76 -18.98 10.36
C ARG A 53 13.18 -20.33 9.79
N ALA A 54 13.72 -20.35 8.57
CA ALA A 54 14.21 -21.55 7.91
C ALA A 54 15.52 -22.10 8.48
N ARG A 55 16.21 -21.33 9.33
CA ARG A 55 17.45 -21.78 9.99
C ARG A 55 17.12 -22.88 11.00
N CYS A 56 17.42 -24.12 10.64
CA CYS A 56 17.09 -25.30 11.43
C CYS A 56 18.28 -25.84 12.22
N ALA A 57 19.51 -25.60 11.78
CA ALA A 57 20.70 -26.08 12.45
C ALA A 57 21.62 -24.93 12.85
N GLN A 58 22.17 -25.04 14.07
CA GLN A 58 23.20 -24.16 14.58
C GLN A 58 24.40 -24.99 14.96
N LEU A 59 25.57 -24.59 14.49
CA LEU A 59 26.83 -25.26 14.80
C LEU A 59 27.76 -24.25 15.46
N SER A 60 28.29 -24.63 16.61
CA SER A 60 29.24 -23.83 17.38
C SER A 60 30.58 -24.52 17.38
N PHE A 61 31.65 -23.79 17.09
CA PHE A 61 33.00 -24.31 17.12
C PHE A 61 33.98 -23.22 17.56
N SER A 62 35.13 -23.65 18.08
CA SER A 62 36.16 -22.76 18.60
C SER A 62 37.37 -22.78 17.69
N ILE A 63 37.87 -21.61 17.30
CA ILE A 63 39.11 -21.46 16.51
C ILE A 63 40.09 -20.51 17.20
N PRO A 64 41.39 -20.59 16.87
CA PRO A 64 42.38 -19.62 17.32
C PRO A 64 41.99 -18.19 16.92
N TYR A 65 42.25 -17.23 17.82
CA TYR A 65 41.88 -15.83 17.62
C TYR A 65 42.42 -15.22 16.32
N ASP A 66 43.66 -15.58 15.94
CA ASP A 66 44.32 -15.02 14.76
C ASP A 66 43.54 -15.31 13.46
N GLN A 67 42.95 -16.50 13.36
CA GLN A 67 42.11 -16.90 12.22
C GLN A 67 40.74 -16.20 12.25
N ALA A 68 40.18 -15.99 13.44
CA ALA A 68 38.88 -15.32 13.61
C ALA A 68 38.94 -13.79 13.45
N ARG A 69 40.14 -13.20 13.35
CA ARG A 69 40.33 -11.74 13.35
C ARG A 69 39.70 -11.07 12.13
N ALA A 70 39.88 -11.66 10.95
CA ALA A 70 39.36 -11.14 9.69
C ALA A 70 37.90 -11.53 9.41
N MET A 71 37.32 -12.44 10.19
CA MET A 71 35.96 -12.92 9.99
C MET A 71 34.91 -11.92 10.48
N SER A 72 33.79 -11.84 9.75
CA SER A 72 32.63 -11.00 10.02
C SER A 72 31.33 -11.78 9.93
N CYS A 73 30.25 -11.30 10.57
CA CYS A 73 28.91 -11.84 10.37
C CYS A 73 28.39 -11.68 8.93
N ALA A 74 29.09 -10.90 8.11
CA ALA A 74 28.88 -10.80 6.66
C ALA A 74 29.48 -11.97 5.88
N ASP A 75 30.19 -12.90 6.51
CA ASP A 75 30.85 -14.03 5.84
C ASP A 75 30.03 -15.32 5.95
N SER A 76 30.34 -16.27 5.06
CA SER A 76 29.83 -17.64 5.09
C SER A 76 30.99 -18.61 5.25
N ILE A 77 30.80 -19.64 6.08
CA ILE A 77 31.82 -20.66 6.35
C ILE A 77 31.30 -22.01 5.86
N ARG A 78 32.20 -22.80 5.27
CA ARG A 78 32.03 -24.22 4.99
C ARG A 78 32.86 -25.01 5.99
N ILE A 79 32.22 -25.96 6.66
CA ILE A 79 32.86 -26.90 7.58
C ILE A 79 32.68 -28.29 7.00
N GLU A 80 33.80 -28.99 6.84
CA GLU A 80 33.82 -30.36 6.34
C GLU A 80 34.36 -31.27 7.45
N VAL A 81 33.57 -32.26 7.82
CA VAL A 81 33.93 -33.26 8.84
C VAL A 81 33.98 -34.62 8.16
N PRO A 82 35.16 -35.28 8.06
CA PRO A 82 35.36 -36.47 7.23
C PRO A 82 34.43 -37.67 7.46
N ARG A 83 33.71 -37.73 8.59
CA ARG A 83 32.79 -38.83 8.94
C ARG A 83 31.33 -38.43 9.10
N VAL A 84 31.03 -37.13 9.01
CA VAL A 84 29.67 -36.61 9.23
C VAL A 84 29.15 -35.94 7.96
N GLY A 85 30.02 -35.23 7.24
CA GLY A 85 29.68 -34.54 6.00
C GLY A 85 30.04 -33.06 6.02
N GLU A 86 29.28 -32.27 5.26
CA GLU A 86 29.54 -30.86 4.99
C GLU A 86 28.39 -29.99 5.50
N VAL A 87 28.75 -28.90 6.19
CA VAL A 87 27.82 -27.84 6.58
C VAL A 87 28.33 -26.50 6.07
N VAL A 88 27.51 -25.83 5.27
CA VAL A 88 27.70 -24.44 4.87
C VAL A 88 26.75 -23.57 5.68
N GLY A 89 27.21 -22.43 6.20
CA GLY A 89 26.34 -21.58 7.01
C GLY A 89 26.79 -20.13 7.05
N LYS A 90 25.85 -19.26 7.45
CA LYS A 90 26.14 -17.85 7.72
C LYS A 90 26.61 -17.71 9.16
N ILE A 91 27.65 -16.91 9.39
CA ILE A 91 28.08 -16.56 10.74
C ILE A 91 26.99 -15.71 11.41
N VAL A 92 26.49 -16.20 12.56
CA VAL A 92 25.47 -15.51 13.37
C VAL A 92 26.13 -14.73 14.49
N SER A 93 27.12 -15.32 15.15
CA SER A 93 27.87 -14.67 16.22
C SER A 93 29.34 -15.08 16.22
N ILE A 94 30.18 -14.14 16.64
CA ILE A 94 31.61 -14.33 16.90
C ILE A 94 31.87 -13.81 18.31
N GLU A 95 32.16 -14.71 19.24
CA GLU A 95 32.52 -14.38 20.62
C GLU A 95 34.03 -14.56 20.79
N ARG A 96 34.76 -13.46 21.01
CA ARG A 96 36.21 -13.49 21.20
C ARG A 96 36.52 -13.47 22.69
N GLN A 97 37.19 -14.50 23.19
CA GLN A 97 37.56 -14.63 24.59
C GLN A 97 39.08 -14.59 24.73
N ILE A 98 39.56 -13.74 25.64
CA ILE A 98 40.97 -13.66 26.01
C ILE A 98 41.09 -14.24 27.42
N GLN A 99 41.69 -15.42 27.55
CA GLN A 99 41.91 -16.07 28.84
C GLN A 99 43.18 -15.54 29.52
N ARG A 100 43.23 -15.66 30.85
CA ARG A 100 44.48 -15.44 31.61
C ARG A 100 45.54 -16.45 31.11
N LYS A 101 46.78 -16.00 30.96
CA LYS A 101 47.92 -16.70 30.30
C LYS A 101 48.01 -16.59 28.77
N GLY A 102 47.36 -15.60 28.17
CA GLY A 102 47.59 -15.25 26.75
C GLY A 102 46.95 -16.19 25.72
N ARG A 103 46.16 -17.18 26.16
CA ARG A 103 45.35 -17.99 25.26
C ARG A 103 44.11 -17.21 24.83
N SER A 104 44.03 -16.90 23.55
CA SER A 104 42.88 -16.24 22.94
C SER A 104 42.14 -17.23 22.03
N ILE A 105 40.84 -17.39 22.25
CA ILE A 105 39.98 -18.31 21.52
C ILE A 105 38.76 -17.53 21.02
N ALA A 106 38.30 -17.83 19.81
CA ALA A 106 37.06 -17.32 19.27
C ALA A 106 36.04 -18.44 19.12
N ASN A 107 34.87 -18.27 19.73
CA ASN A 107 33.72 -19.15 19.55
C ASN A 107 32.83 -18.59 18.45
N ILE A 108 32.68 -19.35 17.38
CA ILE A 108 31.90 -18.96 16.21
C ILE A 108 30.64 -19.80 16.18
N ARG A 109 29.49 -19.15 15.98
CA ARG A 109 28.23 -19.82 15.72
C ARG A 109 27.79 -19.57 14.28
N ILE A 110 27.57 -20.65 13.55
CA ILE A 110 26.97 -20.60 12.22
C ILE A 110 25.53 -21.12 12.29
N ALA A 111 24.67 -20.55 11.44
CA ALA A 111 23.35 -21.09 11.20
C ALA A 111 23.23 -21.53 9.75
N SER A 112 22.63 -22.70 9.55
CA SER A 112 22.39 -23.30 8.25
C SER A 112 20.93 -23.67 8.07
N THR A 113 20.49 -23.71 6.81
CA THR A 113 19.15 -24.11 6.39
C THR A 113 19.19 -25.48 5.73
N ASN A 114 18.23 -26.34 6.06
CA ASN A 114 18.02 -27.61 5.37
C ASN A 114 16.93 -27.45 4.30
N GLY A 115 17.34 -27.01 3.11
CA GLY A 115 16.46 -26.92 1.94
C GLY A 115 16.76 -28.01 0.91
N ASP A 116 15.94 -28.03 -0.14
CA ASP A 116 16.07 -29.01 -1.23
C ASP A 116 17.21 -28.66 -2.21
N GLY A 117 17.73 -27.42 -2.15
CA GLY A 117 18.79 -26.97 -3.06
C GLY A 117 18.32 -26.76 -4.51
N THR A 118 16.99 -26.77 -4.73
CA THR A 118 16.39 -26.45 -6.02
C THR A 118 16.62 -24.98 -6.36
N ALA A 119 16.85 -24.70 -7.65
CA ALA A 119 17.03 -23.33 -8.13
C ALA A 119 15.77 -22.50 -7.88
N ALA A 120 15.95 -21.19 -7.73
CA ALA A 120 14.83 -20.25 -7.64
C ALA A 120 13.95 -20.36 -8.90
N PRO A 121 12.62 -20.23 -8.76
CA PRO A 121 11.73 -20.24 -9.92
C PRO A 121 12.06 -19.09 -10.86
N ALA A 122 12.09 -19.37 -12.16
CA ALA A 122 12.20 -18.32 -13.18
C ALA A 122 10.88 -17.55 -13.24
N PRO A 123 10.91 -16.21 -13.35
CA PRO A 123 9.69 -15.41 -13.42
C PRO A 123 8.92 -15.72 -14.70
N GLY A 124 7.60 -15.92 -14.57
CA GLY A 124 6.68 -15.98 -15.72
C GLY A 124 6.43 -14.60 -16.35
N GLU A 125 5.67 -14.57 -17.45
CA GLU A 125 5.42 -13.34 -18.25
C GLU A 125 4.77 -12.18 -17.46
N GLU A 126 3.99 -12.48 -16.41
CA GLU A 126 3.33 -11.47 -15.55
C GLU A 126 3.97 -11.37 -14.14
N GLN A 127 5.16 -11.95 -13.95
CA GLN A 127 5.83 -11.97 -12.66
C GLN A 127 7.09 -11.11 -12.67
N GLU A 128 7.34 -10.44 -11.54
CA GLU A 128 8.62 -9.81 -11.26
C GLU A 128 9.47 -10.71 -10.37
N GLN A 129 10.79 -10.55 -10.46
CA GLN A 129 11.73 -11.25 -9.60
C GLN A 129 12.47 -10.27 -8.69
N THR A 130 12.59 -10.61 -7.40
CA THR A 130 13.47 -9.92 -6.46
C THR A 130 14.31 -10.94 -5.70
N GLY A 131 15.58 -11.05 -6.10
CA GLY A 131 16.47 -12.11 -5.61
C GLY A 131 15.93 -13.49 -6.01
N ASP A 132 15.70 -14.36 -5.03
CA ASP A 132 15.25 -15.75 -5.25
C ASP A 132 13.73 -15.91 -5.20
N LEU A 133 12.98 -14.80 -5.18
CA LEU A 133 11.51 -14.80 -5.12
C LEU A 133 10.92 -14.22 -6.39
N ALA A 134 10.08 -15.01 -7.05
CA ALA A 134 9.14 -14.55 -8.06
C ALA A 134 7.83 -14.11 -7.38
N TYR A 135 7.25 -13.01 -7.87
CA TYR A 135 5.98 -12.49 -7.37
C TYR A 135 5.15 -11.85 -8.49
N GLY A 136 3.84 -12.05 -8.40
CA GLY A 136 2.85 -11.30 -9.19
C GLY A 136 2.22 -10.22 -8.33
N ALA A 137 2.03 -9.02 -8.88
CA ALA A 137 1.36 -7.91 -8.21
C ALA A 137 0.11 -7.51 -8.99
N THR A 138 -1.05 -7.55 -8.33
CA THR A 138 -2.31 -7.08 -8.90
C THR A 138 -2.62 -5.69 -8.36
N PHE A 139 -2.80 -4.76 -9.30
CA PHE A 139 -3.02 -3.35 -9.05
C PHE A 139 -4.42 -2.96 -9.55
N PRO A 140 -5.51 -3.30 -8.83
CA PRO A 140 -6.87 -2.99 -9.26
C PRO A 140 -7.10 -1.48 -9.34
N ARG A 141 -8.20 -1.05 -9.96
CA ARG A 141 -8.55 0.37 -10.04
C ARG A 141 -8.75 0.97 -8.65
N LEU A 142 -8.50 2.27 -8.55
CA LEU A 142 -8.77 3.04 -7.35
C LEU A 142 -10.28 3.04 -7.10
N TYR A 143 -10.69 2.85 -5.84
CA TYR A 143 -12.06 3.09 -5.45
C TYR A 143 -12.21 4.60 -5.19
N GLU A 144 -12.92 5.27 -6.09
CA GLU A 144 -13.22 6.71 -6.02
C GLU A 144 -14.71 6.89 -5.68
N PRO A 145 -15.07 7.08 -4.41
CA PRO A 145 -16.49 7.20 -4.01
C PRO A 145 -17.16 8.44 -4.59
N VAL A 146 -16.40 9.50 -4.87
CA VAL A 146 -16.86 10.72 -5.52
C VAL A 146 -15.89 11.07 -6.65
N ASN A 147 -16.41 11.15 -7.88
CA ASN A 147 -15.62 11.61 -9.02
C ASN A 147 -15.52 13.15 -8.98
N ALA A 148 -14.50 13.66 -8.29
CA ALA A 148 -14.29 15.09 -8.10
C ALA A 148 -14.11 15.88 -9.41
N LEU A 149 -13.74 15.22 -10.52
CA LEU A 149 -13.60 15.86 -11.83
C LEU A 149 -14.94 16.08 -12.53
N ALA A 150 -15.91 15.19 -12.29
CA ALA A 150 -17.25 15.29 -12.84
C ALA A 150 -18.14 16.26 -12.05
N LEU A 151 -17.74 16.65 -10.83
CA LEU A 151 -18.49 17.59 -9.99
C LEU A 151 -18.68 18.94 -10.67
N ASP A 152 -17.68 19.46 -11.39
CA ASP A 152 -17.79 20.76 -12.05
C ASP A 152 -18.97 20.84 -13.04
N GLY A 153 -19.39 19.69 -13.60
CA GLY A 153 -20.57 19.56 -14.47
C GLY A 153 -21.83 19.02 -13.79
N MET A 154 -21.76 18.69 -12.50
CA MET A 154 -22.89 18.14 -11.75
C MET A 154 -23.81 19.27 -11.27
N GLY A 155 -24.92 19.42 -11.98
CA GLY A 155 -25.97 20.37 -11.62
C GLY A 155 -26.79 19.92 -10.41
N PRO A 156 -27.58 20.84 -9.83
CA PRO A 156 -28.57 20.49 -8.81
C PRO A 156 -29.62 19.53 -9.40
N PHE A 157 -30.08 18.56 -8.61
CA PHE A 157 -31.16 17.66 -9.03
C PHE A 157 -32.54 18.30 -8.85
N ALA A 158 -32.65 19.30 -7.97
CA ALA A 158 -33.83 20.15 -7.86
C ALA A 158 -33.38 21.61 -8.05
N ASN A 159 -33.98 22.29 -9.02
CA ASN A 159 -33.78 23.71 -9.27
C ASN A 159 -35.08 24.28 -9.85
N PHE A 160 -36.05 24.53 -8.98
CA PHE A 160 -37.34 25.07 -9.38
C PHE A 160 -37.77 26.18 -8.42
N VAL A 161 -38.61 27.07 -8.97
CA VAL A 161 -39.20 28.19 -8.25
C VAL A 161 -40.63 27.82 -7.91
N GLU A 162 -40.95 27.74 -6.63
CA GLU A 162 -42.32 27.65 -6.14
C GLU A 162 -42.91 29.05 -6.04
N ASN A 163 -44.19 29.19 -6.38
CA ASN A 163 -44.92 30.46 -6.40
C ASN A 163 -44.18 31.53 -7.22
N ASP A 164 -43.97 31.22 -8.50
CA ASP A 164 -43.39 32.15 -9.48
C ASP A 164 -44.27 33.40 -9.69
N ALA A 165 -43.81 34.35 -10.49
CA ALA A 165 -44.52 35.62 -10.68
C ALA A 165 -45.99 35.44 -11.13
N ALA A 166 -46.26 34.47 -12.00
CA ALA A 166 -47.62 34.18 -12.46
C ALA A 166 -48.50 33.63 -11.34
N ALA A 167 -47.96 32.74 -10.48
CA ALA A 167 -48.66 32.26 -9.31
C ALA A 167 -48.89 33.37 -8.26
N GLN A 168 -47.91 34.26 -8.05
CA GLN A 168 -48.06 35.43 -7.16
C GLN A 168 -49.17 36.37 -7.63
N GLU A 169 -49.21 36.66 -8.93
CA GLU A 169 -50.27 37.47 -9.53
C GLU A 169 -51.64 36.82 -9.40
N ALA A 170 -51.72 35.48 -9.54
CA ALA A 170 -52.96 34.74 -9.32
C ALA A 170 -53.43 34.83 -7.86
N PHE A 171 -52.53 34.62 -6.88
CA PHE A 171 -52.87 34.75 -5.45
C PHE A 171 -53.34 36.16 -5.09
N ALA A 172 -52.70 37.20 -5.65
CA ALA A 172 -53.10 38.58 -5.43
C ALA A 172 -54.47 38.88 -6.05
N ARG A 173 -54.72 38.40 -7.27
CA ARG A 173 -55.99 38.59 -7.98
C ARG A 173 -57.14 37.87 -7.28
N ASP A 174 -56.94 36.63 -6.85
CA ASP A 174 -57.94 35.82 -6.16
C ASP A 174 -58.31 36.48 -4.82
N ALA A 175 -57.32 36.91 -4.04
CA ALA A 175 -57.53 37.63 -2.78
C ALA A 175 -58.30 38.95 -3.00
N SER A 176 -57.93 39.73 -4.02
CA SER A 176 -58.64 40.96 -4.38
C SER A 176 -60.08 40.70 -4.79
N SER A 177 -60.34 39.60 -5.52
CA SER A 177 -61.70 39.23 -5.96
C SER A 177 -62.60 38.78 -4.80
N ALA A 178 -62.00 38.20 -3.76
CA ALA A 178 -62.68 37.78 -2.54
C ALA A 178 -62.80 38.90 -1.47
N GLY A 179 -62.33 40.12 -1.76
CA GLY A 179 -62.33 41.24 -0.81
C GLY A 179 -61.33 41.09 0.34
N LEU A 180 -60.34 40.20 0.20
CA LEU A 180 -59.24 40.00 1.16
C LEU A 180 -58.02 40.84 0.77
N ASP A 181 -57.10 41.06 1.72
CA ASP A 181 -55.86 41.81 1.48
C ASP A 181 -54.92 41.02 0.54
N PRO A 182 -54.65 41.52 -0.68
CA PRO A 182 -53.74 40.86 -1.64
C PRO A 182 -52.31 40.76 -1.14
N ILE A 183 -51.85 41.72 -0.33
CA ILE A 183 -50.48 41.74 0.20
C ILE A 183 -50.31 40.62 1.22
N ALA A 184 -51.29 40.44 2.11
CA ALA A 184 -51.31 39.32 3.05
C ALA A 184 -51.38 37.96 2.34
N ALA A 185 -52.05 37.86 1.18
CA ALA A 185 -52.14 36.63 0.40
C ALA A 185 -50.80 36.23 -0.26
N ILE A 186 -50.10 37.22 -0.84
CA ILE A 186 -48.71 37.06 -1.32
C ILE A 186 -47.79 36.66 -0.17
N GLY A 187 -47.91 37.34 0.98
CA GLY A 187 -47.09 37.07 2.17
C GLY A 187 -47.25 35.66 2.74
N LYS A 188 -48.44 35.07 2.62
CA LYS A 188 -48.71 33.68 3.02
C LYS A 188 -48.12 32.64 2.06
N ASN A 189 -47.93 33.02 0.80
CA ASN A 189 -47.42 32.13 -0.26
C ASN A 189 -46.17 32.73 -0.90
N PRO A 190 -45.07 32.93 -0.14
CA PRO A 190 -43.89 33.58 -0.70
C PRO A 190 -43.29 32.76 -1.84
N THR A 191 -42.63 33.44 -2.78
CA THR A 191 -41.79 32.79 -3.79
C THR A 191 -40.63 32.07 -3.11
N ARG A 192 -40.48 30.77 -3.37
CA ARG A 192 -39.38 29.97 -2.81
C ARG A 192 -38.53 29.41 -3.94
N LEU A 193 -37.22 29.53 -3.80
CA LEU A 193 -36.26 28.90 -4.70
C LEU A 193 -35.69 27.67 -3.99
N THR A 194 -36.04 26.49 -4.47
CA THR A 194 -35.53 25.22 -3.94
C THR A 194 -34.39 24.74 -4.82
N ILE A 195 -33.18 24.72 -4.25
CA ILE A 195 -31.98 24.19 -4.88
C ILE A 195 -31.49 23.02 -4.04
N ALA A 196 -31.44 21.82 -4.62
CA ALA A 196 -30.92 20.64 -3.93
C ALA A 196 -29.81 19.97 -4.75
N PHE A 197 -28.74 19.60 -4.06
CA PHE A 197 -27.60 18.88 -4.59
C PHE A 197 -27.51 17.49 -3.97
N PRO A 198 -27.01 16.48 -4.71
CA PRO A 198 -26.76 15.17 -4.12
C PRO A 198 -25.76 15.32 -2.99
N SER A 199 -25.98 14.60 -1.88
CA SER A 199 -25.02 14.57 -0.78
C SER A 199 -23.72 13.96 -1.28
N LEU A 200 -22.62 14.69 -1.10
CA LEU A 200 -21.30 14.14 -1.33
C LEU A 200 -20.96 13.24 -0.14
N ARG A 201 -20.40 12.06 -0.40
CA ARG A 201 -19.81 11.25 0.66
C ARG A 201 -18.57 11.99 1.18
N GLU A 202 -18.47 12.16 2.50
CA GLU A 202 -17.34 12.82 3.18
C GLU A 202 -16.06 11.95 3.20
N GLU A 203 -16.05 10.83 2.49
CA GLU A 203 -14.90 9.93 2.41
C GLU A 203 -13.80 10.56 1.53
N ASP A 204 -12.85 11.26 2.16
CA ASP A 204 -11.62 11.77 1.51
C ASP A 204 -10.56 10.65 1.32
N LEU A 205 -10.95 9.39 1.54
CA LEU A 205 -10.07 8.22 1.47
C LEU A 205 -10.19 7.53 0.12
N LEU A 206 -9.21 7.77 -0.75
CA LEU A 206 -8.97 6.94 -1.93
C LEU A 206 -8.40 5.59 -1.47
N THR A 207 -9.17 4.52 -1.64
CA THR A 207 -8.75 3.17 -1.23
C THR A 207 -8.38 2.31 -2.44
N ARG A 208 -7.31 1.54 -2.29
CA ARG A 208 -6.86 0.57 -3.28
C ARG A 208 -6.34 -0.67 -2.59
N ARG A 209 -6.95 -1.82 -2.87
CA ARG A 209 -6.45 -3.10 -2.37
C ARG A 209 -5.39 -3.65 -3.32
N ILE A 210 -4.12 -3.53 -2.96
CA ILE A 210 -3.01 -4.13 -3.71
C ILE A 210 -2.77 -5.52 -3.16
N THR A 211 -2.71 -6.53 -4.04
CA THR A 211 -2.40 -7.90 -3.64
C THR A 211 -1.10 -8.32 -4.31
N VAL A 212 -0.12 -8.75 -3.52
CA VAL A 212 1.14 -9.31 -4.00
C VAL A 212 1.14 -10.79 -3.63
N ARG A 213 1.26 -11.66 -4.63
CA ARG A 213 1.36 -13.10 -4.45
C ARG A 213 2.78 -13.52 -4.76
N THR A 214 3.45 -14.09 -3.77
CA THR A 214 4.81 -14.62 -3.90
C THR A 214 4.75 -16.13 -4.05
N GLU A 215 5.62 -16.67 -4.88
CA GLU A 215 5.87 -18.11 -4.87
C GLU A 215 6.63 -18.52 -3.60
N ALA A 216 6.57 -19.81 -3.26
CA ALA A 216 7.27 -20.33 -2.10
C ALA A 216 8.79 -20.19 -2.27
N LEU A 217 9.47 -19.66 -1.25
CA LEU A 217 10.92 -19.53 -1.25
C LEU A 217 11.57 -20.91 -1.30
N ARG A 218 12.38 -21.17 -2.34
CA ARG A 218 13.23 -22.36 -2.40
C ARG A 218 14.47 -22.12 -1.54
N LEU A 219 14.68 -23.00 -0.56
CA LEU A 219 15.79 -22.89 0.38
C LEU A 219 17.01 -23.67 -0.14
N PRO A 220 18.24 -23.15 0.07
CA PRO A 220 19.44 -23.87 -0.33
C PRO A 220 19.68 -25.09 0.57
N LYS A 221 20.20 -26.17 -0.03
CA LYS A 221 20.69 -27.34 0.70
C LYS A 221 22.08 -27.05 1.25
N GLN A 222 22.12 -26.57 2.49
CA GLN A 222 23.38 -26.18 3.13
C GLN A 222 23.97 -27.26 4.05
N ILE A 223 23.22 -28.33 4.30
CA ILE A 223 23.65 -29.46 5.11
C ILE A 223 23.67 -30.68 4.20
N LYS A 224 24.81 -31.35 4.13
CA LYS A 224 24.98 -32.60 3.39
C LYS A 224 25.60 -33.61 4.34
N PHE A 225 24.83 -34.62 4.72
CA PHE A 225 25.38 -35.79 5.41
C PHE A 225 25.96 -36.73 4.37
N LEU A 226 27.02 -37.45 4.75
CA LEU A 226 27.47 -38.61 3.97
C LEU A 226 26.35 -39.65 4.05
N GLU A 227 25.89 -40.16 2.91
CA GLU A 227 25.00 -41.33 2.89
C GLU A 227 25.79 -42.52 3.44
N GLU A 228 25.24 -43.23 4.43
CA GLU A 228 25.81 -44.49 4.90
C GLU A 228 25.84 -45.46 3.72
N ALA A 229 27.04 -45.89 3.33
CA ALA A 229 27.26 -46.95 2.34
C ALA A 229 26.95 -48.32 2.94
#